data_AF-A0A6P1ES27-F1
#
_entry.id   AF-A0A6P1ES27-F1
#
_cell.length_a   1.000
_cell.length_b   1.000
_cell.length_c   1.000
_cell.angle_alpha   90.00
_cell.angle_beta   90.00
_cell.angle_gamma   90.00
#
_symmetry.space_group_name_H-M   'P 1'
#
loop_
_entity.id
_entity.type
_entity.pdbx_description
1 polymer ?
#
loop_
_entity_poly.entity_id
_entity_poly.type
_entity_poly.pdbx_seq_one_letter_code
_entity_poly.pdbx_strand_id
1 'polypeptide(L)'
;MSRYLLPKAVAGVVLIAGVLTGCAPSITTTQSSDSTSSSTPAGAAAPSTLAPAGASLAGTFEGLNGKKVSGTATLEGATLDLSGFASDEGPDLHLYLTNGTDEKAVSAGVELGAVAYDSAKQTFTVDDAAGYSYVVVHCDKAKAVFGAAKLS
;
A
#
# COMPACT_ATOMS: atom_id res chain seq x y z
N MET A 1 29.59 -11.70 -28.54
CA MET A 1 28.88 -12.92 -28.94
C MET A 1 29.20 -13.99 -27.90
N SER A 2 28.26 -14.40 -27.07
CA SER A 2 28.40 -15.60 -26.23
C SER A 2 27.03 -16.24 -26.07
N ARG A 3 26.88 -17.35 -26.78
CA ARG A 3 25.71 -18.22 -26.79
C ARG A 3 25.75 -19.07 -25.53
N TYR A 4 24.65 -19.16 -24.79
CA TYR A 4 24.38 -20.35 -23.99
C TYR A 4 22.94 -20.79 -24.18
N LEU A 5 22.83 -22.03 -24.64
CA LEU A 5 21.64 -22.77 -24.99
C LEU A 5 20.83 -23.20 -23.75
N LEU A 6 19.50 -23.25 -23.93
CA LEU A 6 18.51 -23.98 -23.12
C LEU A 6 18.91 -25.46 -22.90
N PRO A 7 18.35 -26.13 -21.87
CA PRO A 7 17.23 -27.05 -22.16
C PRO A 7 16.14 -27.23 -21.07
N LYS A 8 14.92 -27.49 -21.59
CA LYS A 8 13.92 -28.50 -21.17
C LYS A 8 13.09 -28.33 -19.88
N ALA A 9 11.80 -28.06 -20.15
CA ALA A 9 10.58 -28.66 -19.61
C ALA A 9 10.66 -29.59 -18.37
N VAL A 10 9.79 -29.33 -17.40
CA VAL A 10 9.15 -30.36 -16.55
C VAL A 10 7.66 -30.06 -16.44
N ALA A 11 6.87 -31.07 -16.80
CA ALA A 11 5.43 -31.16 -16.59
C ALA A 11 5.11 -31.47 -15.12
N GLY A 12 3.99 -30.95 -14.62
CA GLY A 12 3.48 -31.28 -13.30
C GLY A 12 2.05 -30.77 -13.11
N VAL A 13 1.09 -31.57 -13.58
CA VAL A 13 -0.34 -31.43 -13.25
C VAL A 13 -0.55 -31.83 -11.79
N VAL A 14 -1.17 -30.97 -10.99
CA VAL A 14 -1.89 -31.39 -9.78
C VAL A 14 -3.22 -30.62 -9.74
N LEU A 15 -4.29 -31.34 -10.08
CA LEU A 15 -5.67 -30.94 -9.83
C LEU A 15 -6.00 -31.28 -8.38
N ILE A 16 -6.42 -30.29 -7.59
CA ILE A 16 -7.06 -30.54 -6.29
C ILE A 16 -8.42 -29.86 -6.32
N ALA A 17 -9.45 -30.69 -6.47
CA ALA A 17 -10.84 -30.29 -6.34
C ALA A 17 -11.17 -30.14 -4.84
N GLY A 18 -11.55 -28.94 -4.42
CA GLY A 18 -12.12 -28.68 -3.09
C GLY A 18 -13.58 -28.28 -3.23
N VAL A 19 -14.49 -29.18 -2.87
CA VAL A 19 -15.92 -28.90 -2.75
C VAL A 19 -16.19 -28.36 -1.34
N LEU A 20 -16.69 -27.12 -1.24
CA LEU A 20 -17.39 -26.63 -0.04
C LEU A 20 -18.79 -26.20 -0.44
N THR A 21 -19.72 -27.16 -0.36
CA THR A 21 -21.15 -26.89 -0.40
C THR A 21 -21.64 -26.71 1.03
N GLY A 22 -21.78 -25.45 1.46
CA GLY A 22 -22.44 -25.08 2.71
C GLY A 22 -23.55 -24.08 2.44
N CYS A 23 -24.79 -24.55 2.40
CA CYS A 23 -25.99 -23.71 2.31
C CYS A 23 -27.03 -24.22 3.31
N ALA A 24 -27.47 -23.34 4.22
CA ALA A 24 -28.86 -23.12 4.69
C ALA A 24 -28.86 -22.49 6.10
N PRO A 25 -29.96 -21.85 6.53
CA PRO A 25 -30.84 -20.92 5.81
C PRO A 25 -31.12 -19.65 6.65
N SER A 26 -31.63 -18.59 6.03
CA SER A 26 -32.64 -17.72 6.66
C SER A 26 -33.37 -16.92 5.59
N ILE A 27 -34.62 -17.34 5.39
CA ILE A 27 -35.72 -16.59 4.81
C ILE A 27 -35.85 -15.21 5.46
N THR A 28 -36.14 -14.17 4.67
CA THR A 28 -37.20 -13.18 4.95
C THR A 28 -37.37 -12.25 3.74
N THR A 29 -38.55 -12.40 3.15
CA THR A 29 -39.39 -11.50 2.38
C THR A 29 -39.11 -9.99 2.51
N THR A 30 -39.31 -9.27 1.39
CA THR A 30 -40.06 -7.99 1.22
C THR A 30 -39.40 -7.19 0.10
N GLN A 31 -39.87 -7.31 -1.14
CA GLN A 31 -40.88 -6.44 -1.78
C GLN A 31 -40.49 -4.95 -1.79
N SER A 32 -40.26 -4.46 -3.01
CA SER A 32 -40.45 -3.12 -3.56
C SER A 32 -40.54 -1.93 -2.60
N SER A 33 -39.82 -0.84 -2.89
CA SER A 33 -40.44 0.37 -3.46
C SER A 33 -39.42 1.48 -3.68
N ASP A 34 -39.81 2.28 -4.67
CA ASP A 34 -39.28 3.52 -5.18
C ASP A 34 -39.13 4.67 -4.15
N SER A 35 -38.47 5.75 -4.60
CA SER A 35 -38.71 7.16 -4.20
C SER A 35 -37.99 7.78 -2.98
N THR A 36 -37.03 8.66 -3.33
CA THR A 36 -36.88 10.07 -2.94
C THR A 36 -36.96 10.57 -1.48
N SER A 37 -35.99 11.45 -1.18
CA SER A 37 -36.07 12.69 -0.36
C SER A 37 -35.65 12.66 1.12
N SER A 38 -34.44 13.23 1.33
CA SER A 38 -34.09 14.32 2.26
C SER A 38 -34.64 14.32 3.70
N SER A 39 -33.72 14.35 4.68
CA SER A 39 -33.57 15.47 5.63
C SER A 39 -32.37 15.26 6.57
N THR A 40 -31.48 16.26 6.62
CA THR A 40 -30.57 16.61 7.74
C THR A 40 -31.39 17.33 8.85
N PRO A 41 -30.86 17.73 10.04
CA PRO A 41 -29.44 17.83 10.48
C PRO A 41 -29.17 17.44 11.95
N ALA A 42 -27.91 17.68 12.38
CA ALA A 42 -27.46 18.16 13.68
C ALA A 42 -26.48 17.24 14.44
N GLY A 43 -25.20 17.59 14.33
CA GLY A 43 -24.13 17.16 15.21
C GLY A 43 -23.02 18.19 15.12
N ALA A 44 -22.98 19.10 16.10
CA ALA A 44 -21.97 20.13 16.22
C ALA A 44 -20.57 19.51 16.32
N ALA A 45 -19.68 19.86 15.40
CA ALA A 45 -18.25 19.75 15.60
C ALA A 45 -17.65 21.15 15.43
N ALA A 46 -16.85 21.54 16.42
CA ALA A 46 -16.19 22.82 16.56
C ALA A 46 -15.40 23.22 15.29
N PRO A 47 -15.15 24.52 15.07
CA PRO A 47 -14.15 24.95 14.11
C PRO A 47 -12.77 24.56 14.66
N SER A 48 -12.32 23.34 14.36
CA SER A 48 -10.91 23.02 14.44
C SER A 48 -10.22 23.94 13.44
N THR A 49 -9.55 24.94 13.98
CA THR A 49 -8.48 25.72 13.37
C THR A 49 -8.03 25.10 12.05
N LEU A 50 -8.41 25.73 10.94
CA LEU A 50 -7.74 25.49 9.66
C LEU A 50 -6.27 25.83 9.88
N ALA A 51 -5.47 24.80 10.18
CA ALA A 51 -4.07 24.82 9.83
C ALA A 51 -4.02 25.20 8.34
N PRO A 52 -3.04 26.02 7.90
CA PRO A 52 -2.84 26.23 6.47
C PRO A 52 -2.79 24.84 5.85
N ALA A 53 -3.59 24.62 4.81
CA ALA A 53 -3.59 23.39 4.04
C ALA A 53 -2.16 23.21 3.49
N GLY A 54 -1.31 22.59 4.30
CA GLY A 54 -0.03 22.06 3.86
C GLY A 54 -0.36 21.09 2.74
N ALA A 55 0.38 21.15 1.65
CA ALA A 55 0.14 20.30 0.51
C ALA A 55 0.11 18.84 0.98
N SER A 56 -1.06 18.20 0.90
CA SER A 56 -1.22 16.78 1.08
C SER A 56 -0.70 16.11 -0.19
N LEU A 57 0.38 15.35 -0.08
CA LEU A 57 0.91 14.59 -1.20
C LEU A 57 0.47 13.14 -1.07
N ALA A 58 0.05 12.52 -2.16
CA ALA A 58 -0.36 11.12 -2.12
C ALA A 58 0.22 10.33 -3.29
N GLY A 59 0.39 9.03 -3.07
CA GLY A 59 0.90 8.11 -4.07
C GLY A 59 0.39 6.70 -3.85
N THR A 60 0.10 5.99 -4.93
CA THR A 60 -0.23 4.56 -4.87
C THR A 60 1.04 3.74 -4.99
N PHE A 61 1.19 2.71 -4.16
CA PHE A 61 2.30 1.78 -4.27
C PHE A 61 2.19 0.91 -5.51
N GLU A 62 3.31 0.78 -6.21
CA GLU A 62 3.50 -0.19 -7.26
C GLU A 62 4.59 -1.19 -6.84
N GLY A 63 4.34 -2.48 -7.07
CA GLY A 63 5.32 -3.53 -6.84
C GLY A 63 6.50 -3.44 -7.83
N LEU A 64 7.71 -3.55 -7.31
CA LEU A 64 8.96 -3.49 -8.07
C LEU A 64 9.75 -4.80 -7.90
N ASN A 65 10.70 -5.08 -8.79
CA ASN A 65 11.59 -6.25 -8.72
C ASN A 65 10.85 -7.61 -8.58
N GLY A 66 9.69 -7.72 -9.24
CA GLY A 66 8.83 -8.90 -9.20
C GLY A 66 8.14 -9.13 -7.85
N LYS A 67 8.16 -8.15 -6.94
CA LYS A 67 7.42 -8.17 -5.68
C LYS A 67 6.04 -7.57 -5.84
N LYS A 68 5.13 -7.97 -4.96
CA LYS A 68 3.80 -7.39 -4.83
C LYS A 68 3.83 -6.37 -3.71
N VAL A 69 3.40 -5.15 -4.02
CA VAL A 69 3.08 -4.10 -3.06
C VAL A 69 1.84 -3.39 -3.56
N SER A 70 0.93 -3.09 -2.66
CA SER A 70 -0.31 -2.35 -2.93
C SER A 70 -0.65 -1.44 -1.76
N GLY A 71 -1.56 -0.51 -2.00
CA GLY A 71 -2.01 0.48 -1.02
C GLY A 71 -1.61 1.88 -1.44
N THR A 72 -1.94 2.85 -0.59
CA THR A 72 -1.70 4.27 -0.82
C THR A 72 -0.91 4.84 0.34
N ALA A 73 0.08 5.68 0.02
CA ALA A 73 0.81 6.51 0.96
C ALA A 73 0.29 7.94 0.85
N THR A 74 -0.06 8.55 1.98
CA THR A 74 -0.56 9.92 2.07
C THR A 74 0.27 10.67 3.08
N LEU A 75 0.94 11.73 2.63
CA LEU A 75 1.80 12.58 3.44
C LEU A 75 1.07 13.89 3.72
N GLU A 76 0.81 14.15 4.99
CA GLU A 76 0.16 15.36 5.48
C GLU A 76 1.03 16.01 6.56
N GLY A 77 1.72 17.10 6.20
CA GLY A 77 2.66 17.77 7.09
C GLY A 77 3.82 16.85 7.48
N ALA A 78 3.88 16.47 8.76
CA ALA A 78 4.91 15.61 9.34
C ALA A 78 4.42 14.17 9.57
N THR A 79 3.31 13.77 8.94
CA THR A 79 2.70 12.45 9.13
C THR A 79 2.53 11.76 7.79
N LEU A 80 3.03 10.53 7.68
CA LEU A 80 2.81 9.66 6.54
C LEU A 80 1.86 8.52 6.94
N ASP A 81 0.67 8.52 6.35
CA ASP A 81 -0.35 7.49 6.54
C ASP A 81 -0.36 6.51 5.38
N LEU A 82 -0.32 5.22 5.71
CA LEU A 82 -0.54 4.14 4.77
C LEU A 82 -1.98 3.64 4.88
N SER A 83 -2.61 3.39 3.73
CA SER A 83 -3.97 2.84 3.66
C SER A 83 -4.06 1.71 2.63
N GLY A 84 -4.73 0.62 3.01
CA GLY A 84 -4.81 -0.59 2.19
C GLY A 84 -3.45 -1.22 1.90
N PHE A 85 -2.45 -0.98 2.75
CA PHE A 85 -1.09 -1.46 2.54
C PHE A 85 -1.03 -2.98 2.62
N ALA A 86 -0.38 -3.59 1.64
CA ALA A 86 0.02 -4.98 1.69
C ALA A 86 1.26 -5.17 0.84
N SER A 87 2.18 -6.02 1.27
CA SER A 87 3.33 -6.41 0.48
C SER A 87 3.61 -7.90 0.58
N ASP A 88 4.47 -8.41 -0.31
CA ASP A 88 5.12 -9.69 -0.08
C ASP A 88 5.88 -9.65 1.25
N GLU A 89 5.95 -10.80 1.92
CA GLU A 89 6.66 -10.96 3.19
C GLU A 89 8.17 -10.72 3.00
N GLY A 90 8.73 -9.88 3.86
CA GLY A 90 10.15 -9.57 3.90
C GLY A 90 10.67 -9.64 5.34
N PRO A 91 11.84 -10.25 5.58
CA PRO A 91 12.36 -10.48 6.93
C PRO A 91 12.89 -9.22 7.63
N ASP A 92 12.83 -8.06 6.98
CA ASP A 92 13.31 -6.75 7.47
C ASP A 92 12.83 -5.61 6.56
N LEU A 93 11.52 -5.34 6.53
CA LEU A 93 10.91 -4.32 5.66
C LEU A 93 10.88 -2.95 6.33
N HIS A 94 11.30 -1.93 5.59
CA HIS A 94 11.34 -0.54 6.03
C HIS A 94 10.82 0.41 4.96
N LEU A 95 10.33 1.56 5.40
CA LEU A 95 9.91 2.66 4.54
C LEU A 95 10.98 3.73 4.47
N TYR A 96 11.15 4.28 3.27
CA TYR A 96 12.10 5.34 2.98
C TYR A 96 11.46 6.46 2.19
N LEU A 97 11.84 7.71 2.50
CA LEU A 97 11.61 8.87 1.63
C LEU A 97 12.81 9.06 0.70
N THR A 98 12.54 9.10 -0.60
CA THR A 98 13.59 9.10 -1.62
C THR A 98 13.22 9.97 -2.83
N ASN A 99 14.21 10.18 -3.71
CA ASN A 99 14.05 10.87 -5.00
C ASN A 99 14.16 9.94 -6.22
N GLY A 100 14.01 8.64 -5.97
CA GLY A 100 14.11 7.57 -6.96
C GLY A 100 13.73 6.23 -6.33
N THR A 101 13.64 5.19 -7.14
CA THR A 101 13.09 3.88 -6.72
C THR A 101 14.12 2.76 -6.68
N ASP A 102 15.39 3.09 -6.84
CA ASP A 102 16.52 2.16 -6.82
C ASP A 102 17.30 2.20 -5.49
N GLU A 103 18.15 1.19 -5.27
CA GLU A 103 18.98 1.05 -4.06
C GLU A 103 19.86 2.27 -3.77
N LYS A 104 20.27 2.99 -4.82
CA LYS A 104 21.09 4.21 -4.69
C LYS A 104 20.26 5.35 -4.11
N ALA A 105 19.00 5.47 -4.54
CA ALA A 105 18.05 6.42 -4.00
C ALA A 105 17.64 6.08 -2.56
N VAL A 106 17.47 4.79 -2.23
CA VAL A 106 17.22 4.33 -0.84
C VAL A 106 18.40 4.70 0.05
N SER A 107 19.63 4.43 -0.39
CA SER A 107 20.84 4.75 0.38
C SER A 107 21.07 6.26 0.61
N ALA A 108 20.53 7.10 -0.27
CA ALA A 108 20.59 8.57 -0.15
C ALA A 108 19.32 9.18 0.47
N GLY A 109 18.31 8.35 0.75
CA GLY A 109 17.02 8.74 1.31
C GLY A 109 17.05 8.80 2.83
N VAL A 110 15.85 9.00 3.39
CA VAL A 110 15.61 9.01 4.84
C VAL A 110 14.76 7.81 5.20
N GLU A 111 15.24 6.99 6.14
CA GLU A 111 14.46 5.90 6.72
C GLU A 111 13.37 6.46 7.64
N LEU A 112 12.14 6.00 7.46
CA LEU A 112 11.01 6.31 8.34
C LEU A 112 10.80 5.23 9.41
N GLY A 113 11.22 4.00 9.11
CA GLY A 113 11.21 2.87 10.02
C GLY A 113 10.53 1.62 9.45
N ALA A 114 10.39 0.62 10.32
CA ALA A 114 9.90 -0.70 9.95
C ALA A 114 8.42 -0.69 9.54
N VAL A 115 8.09 -1.42 8.48
CA VAL A 115 6.73 -1.56 7.96
C VAL A 115 6.27 -3.01 8.01
N ALA A 116 5.07 -3.24 8.52
CA ALA A 116 4.45 -4.57 8.55
C ALA A 116 3.78 -4.87 7.20
N TYR A 117 4.13 -6.00 6.59
CA TYR A 117 3.63 -6.39 5.26
C TYR A 117 2.13 -6.76 5.22
N ASP A 118 1.57 -7.11 6.37
CA ASP A 118 0.19 -7.60 6.56
C ASP A 118 -0.72 -6.60 7.28
N SER A 119 -0.23 -5.38 7.53
CA SER A 119 -0.97 -4.33 8.23
C SER A 119 -1.45 -3.26 7.26
N ALA A 120 -2.74 -3.29 6.95
CA ALA A 120 -3.39 -2.40 5.99
C ALA A 120 -3.34 -0.90 6.34
N LYS A 121 -3.11 -0.56 7.61
CA LYS A 121 -3.03 0.82 8.09
C LYS A 121 -1.86 0.98 9.02
N GLN A 122 -0.98 1.93 8.72
CA GLN A 122 0.22 2.23 9.48
C GLN A 122 0.53 3.71 9.33
N THR A 123 1.06 4.33 10.38
CA THR A 123 1.35 5.76 10.40
C THR A 123 2.79 5.96 10.84
N PHE A 124 3.50 6.85 10.15
CA PHE A 124 4.90 7.16 10.39
C PHE A 124 5.07 8.66 10.58
N THR A 125 5.94 9.04 11.52
CA THR A 125 6.35 10.43 11.67
C THR A 125 7.45 10.75 10.67
N VAL A 126 7.36 11.93 10.07
CA VAL A 126 8.29 12.42 9.05
C VAL A 126 8.87 13.75 9.51
N ASP A 127 10.18 13.81 9.74
CA ASP A 127 10.85 15.03 10.18
C ASP A 127 10.95 16.07 9.05
N ASP A 128 11.39 15.65 7.86
CA ASP A 128 11.47 16.50 6.67
C ASP A 128 11.16 15.71 5.40
N ALA A 129 9.98 15.97 4.84
CA ALA A 129 9.58 15.39 3.56
C ALA A 129 9.91 16.30 2.37
N ALA A 130 10.36 17.53 2.63
CA ALA A 130 10.55 18.53 1.61
C ALA A 130 11.63 18.09 0.63
N GLY A 131 11.27 18.01 -0.65
CA GLY A 131 12.20 17.63 -1.70
C GLY A 131 12.36 16.12 -1.90
N TYR A 132 11.53 15.27 -1.29
CA TYR A 132 11.38 13.86 -1.66
C TYR A 132 10.12 13.65 -2.51
N SER A 133 10.20 12.76 -3.49
CA SER A 133 9.12 12.50 -4.45
C SER A 133 8.55 11.08 -4.35
N TYR A 134 9.17 10.21 -3.57
CA TYR A 134 8.81 8.80 -3.46
C TYR A 134 8.83 8.32 -2.02
N VAL A 135 7.89 7.43 -1.72
CA VAL A 135 7.92 6.54 -0.56
C VAL A 135 8.28 5.15 -1.07
N VAL A 136 9.35 4.57 -0.57
CA VAL A 136 9.89 3.28 -1.04
C VAL A 136 9.81 2.25 0.07
N VAL A 137 9.26 1.07 -0.24
CA VAL A 137 9.34 -0.11 0.61
C VAL A 137 10.60 -0.88 0.23
N HIS A 138 11.53 -1.00 1.17
CA HIS A 138 12.80 -1.68 0.96
C HIS A 138 13.00 -2.77 2.00
N CYS A 139 13.63 -3.88 1.61
CA CYS A 139 14.03 -4.94 2.53
C CYS A 139 15.53 -4.87 2.79
N ASP A 140 15.93 -4.44 3.97
CA ASP A 140 17.35 -4.16 4.27
C ASP A 140 18.22 -5.39 4.35
N LYS A 141 17.63 -6.52 4.76
CA LYS A 141 18.31 -7.82 4.75
C LYS A 141 18.48 -8.38 3.34
N ALA A 142 17.53 -8.13 2.45
CA ALA A 142 17.55 -8.65 1.08
C ALA A 142 18.23 -7.70 0.08
N LYS A 143 18.46 -6.43 0.46
CA LYS A 143 18.99 -5.36 -0.42
C LYS A 143 18.19 -5.27 -1.72
N ALA A 144 16.88 -5.11 -1.54
CA ALA A 144 15.92 -5.09 -2.62
C ALA A 144 14.75 -4.17 -2.32
N VAL A 145 14.45 -3.28 -3.26
CA VAL A 145 13.20 -2.51 -3.28
C VAL A 145 12.02 -3.41 -3.64
N PHE A 146 11.00 -3.42 -2.78
CA PHE A 146 9.78 -4.19 -2.96
C PHE A 146 8.72 -3.39 -3.70
N GLY A 147 8.65 -2.08 -3.47
CA GLY A 147 7.71 -1.23 -4.16
C GLY A 147 7.95 0.23 -3.88
N ALA A 148 7.29 1.10 -4.65
CA ALA A 148 7.38 2.54 -4.46
C ALA A 148 6.05 3.22 -4.76
N ALA A 149 5.76 4.29 -4.03
CA ALA A 149 4.65 5.19 -4.26
C ALA A 149 5.20 6.57 -4.60
N LYS A 150 4.81 7.13 -5.76
CA LYS A 150 5.19 8.49 -6.15
C LYS A 150 4.23 9.49 -5.50
N LEU A 151 4.78 10.43 -4.73
CA LEU A 151 4.03 11.49 -4.07
C LEU A 151 3.78 12.63 -5.05
N SER A 152 2.50 12.98 -5.26
CA SER A 152 2.06 14.09 -6.11
C SER A 152 0.77 14.74 -5.65
#